data_AF-A0AAP0QDN8-F1
#
_entry.id   AF-A0AAP0QDN8-F1
#
_cell.length_a   1.000
_cell.length_b   1.000
_cell.length_c   1.000
_cell.angle_alpha   90.00
_cell.angle_beta   90.00
_cell.angle_gamma   90.00
#
_symmetry.space_group_name_H-M   'P 1'
#
loop_
_entity.id
_entity.type
_entity.pdbx_description
1 polymer ?
#
loop_
_entity_poly.entity_id
_entity_poly.type
_entity_poly.pdbx_seq_one_letter_code
_entity_poly.pdbx_strand_id
1 'polypeptide(L)'
;MEKQGHRCRQVVLVPIPLQGHITPMLQLGTILHSKGFSITVAHAQFNSPHASNHPEFTFLSLSDGSSSTPKASDDFIDFMSNINLNCRAPLQEALTQMIAKQEDLPCVIHDGIMHCAEAVARHLKLPSIILYTLNPTNLLTYYAYPRLLEQGHIPFPDSKLLELVPGLDPLRFKDLPASNFGNLSALLPFTAILRDIGSSSAIILNTNECLEQSSIVQFQEQYPVPIFSIGPMHLAAPASSCSLLKEDTSCIEWLDKQTQHSVIYVSFGSIALTGEKELAEMAWGLANSKQPFLWVLRPGSADGLDPTDLLPDSFKETVEKRGCIVNWAPQRQVLAHSAVGGFWTHCGWNSILESISEGVPMICRSAFGDQKVNARYVCHVWNVGFEFENDLERGEIERVITRLMVEKEGEEMRKRALDLKVKVELCSRKGGSSHNLLNELFPQETSAFVNTRVDWKETPEAHVFKADLPGVKKEEVKVEVEDDRVLQISGQRKIEKEDRNDTWHRVERSSGAFSRRFRLPENVEVDQIKASIDCGVLTLIIPKAEAKKSNVRAIQISG
;
A
#
# COMPACT_ATOMS: atom_id res chain seq x y z
N MET A 1 -9.58 39.71 -20.84
CA MET A 1 -8.76 38.88 -19.92
C MET A 1 -9.74 38.16 -19.01
N GLU A 2 -10.30 37.05 -19.47
CA GLU A 2 -11.28 36.27 -18.71
C GLU A 2 -10.59 35.10 -18.01
N LYS A 3 -10.95 34.93 -16.74
CA LYS A 3 -10.38 34.03 -15.75
C LYS A 3 -10.42 32.57 -16.22
N GLN A 4 -9.26 31.92 -16.13
CA GLN A 4 -9.08 30.48 -16.32
C GLN A 4 -9.92 29.69 -15.31
N GLY A 5 -10.60 28.64 -15.79
CA GLY A 5 -11.33 27.71 -14.94
C GLY A 5 -10.37 26.87 -14.10
N HIS A 6 -10.43 27.11 -12.80
CA HIS A 6 -9.71 26.48 -11.69
C HIS A 6 -9.81 24.95 -11.71
N ARG A 7 -8.66 24.29 -11.93
CA ARG A 7 -8.46 22.84 -11.80
C ARG A 7 -7.73 22.61 -10.49
N CYS A 8 -8.31 21.79 -9.60
CA CYS A 8 -7.75 21.34 -8.33
C CYS A 8 -6.26 20.98 -8.46
N ARG A 9 -5.38 21.94 -8.17
CA ARG A 9 -3.92 21.77 -8.10
C ARG A 9 -3.43 21.67 -6.67
N GLN A 10 -4.30 21.83 -5.68
CA GLN A 10 -3.96 21.71 -4.28
C GLN A 10 -4.36 20.34 -3.73
N VAL A 11 -3.41 19.65 -3.10
CA VAL A 11 -3.63 18.38 -2.43
C VAL A 11 -3.30 18.53 -0.95
N VAL A 12 -4.23 18.09 -0.11
CA VAL A 12 -4.06 18.01 1.34
C VAL A 12 -3.86 16.55 1.74
N LEU A 13 -2.69 16.24 2.29
CA LEU A 13 -2.31 14.93 2.76
C LEU A 13 -2.58 14.80 4.26
N VAL A 14 -3.30 13.77 4.69
CA VAL A 14 -3.64 13.55 6.10
C VAL A 14 -3.15 12.16 6.56
N PRO A 15 -1.88 12.03 7.01
CA PRO A 15 -1.32 10.76 7.47
C PRO A 15 -1.74 10.42 8.90
N ILE A 16 -1.66 9.13 9.26
CA ILE A 16 -1.55 8.72 10.67
C ILE A 16 -0.20 9.20 11.21
N PRO A 17 -0.12 9.70 12.47
CA PRO A 17 1.13 10.19 13.06
C PRO A 17 2.09 9.07 13.53
N LEU A 18 2.38 8.12 12.62
CA LEU A 18 3.31 7.03 12.83
C LEU A 18 4.21 6.91 11.60
N GLN A 19 5.51 6.62 11.79
CA GLN A 19 6.49 6.68 10.70
C GLN A 19 6.13 5.79 9.50
N GLY A 20 5.56 4.60 9.76
CA GLY A 20 5.10 3.69 8.71
C GLY A 20 3.99 4.26 7.81
N HIS A 21 3.29 5.29 8.26
CA HIS A 21 2.22 5.95 7.52
C HIS A 21 2.64 7.31 6.97
N ILE A 22 3.42 8.08 7.74
CA ILE A 22 3.97 9.37 7.30
C ILE A 22 4.90 9.16 6.09
N THR A 23 5.75 8.15 6.12
CA THR A 23 6.73 7.88 5.05
C THR A 23 6.07 7.73 3.67
N PRO A 24 5.14 6.78 3.44
CA PRO A 24 4.49 6.65 2.13
C PRO A 24 3.65 7.88 1.77
N MET A 25 3.07 8.58 2.76
CA MET A 25 2.32 9.82 2.50
C MET A 25 3.24 10.94 1.96
N LEU A 26 4.40 11.15 2.56
CA LEU A 26 5.38 12.15 2.10
C LEU A 26 5.99 11.76 0.74
N GLN A 27 6.21 10.46 0.51
CA GLN A 27 6.63 9.94 -0.80
C GLN A 27 5.58 10.23 -1.88
N LEU A 28 4.31 9.96 -1.59
CA LEU A 28 3.21 10.33 -2.48
C LEU A 28 3.19 11.84 -2.72
N GLY A 29 3.31 12.66 -1.68
CA GLY A 29 3.42 14.11 -1.80
C GLY A 29 4.55 14.54 -2.74
N THR A 30 5.73 13.92 -2.64
CA THR A 30 6.88 14.21 -3.50
C THR A 30 6.58 13.87 -4.96
N ILE A 31 5.94 12.72 -5.21
CA ILE A 31 5.51 12.31 -6.54
C ILE A 31 4.51 13.33 -7.13
N LEU A 32 3.52 13.74 -6.34
CA LEU A 32 2.49 14.68 -6.79
C LEU A 32 3.06 16.09 -7.01
N HIS A 33 3.95 16.54 -6.13
CA HIS A 33 4.65 17.81 -6.31
C HIS A 33 5.45 17.83 -7.62
N SER A 34 6.13 16.73 -7.97
CA SER A 34 6.83 16.61 -9.26
C SER A 34 5.91 16.69 -10.49
N LYS A 35 4.59 16.45 -10.30
CA LYS A 35 3.54 16.57 -11.32
C LYS A 35 2.85 17.95 -11.32
N GLY A 36 3.30 18.88 -10.48
CA GLY A 36 2.81 20.26 -10.43
C GLY A 36 1.68 20.51 -9.42
N PHE A 37 1.42 19.57 -8.52
CA PHE A 37 0.47 19.78 -7.42
C PHE A 37 1.13 20.56 -6.27
N SER A 38 0.41 21.52 -5.70
CA SER A 38 0.77 22.15 -4.44
C SER A 38 0.38 21.22 -3.29
N ILE A 39 1.34 20.87 -2.45
CA ILE A 39 1.15 19.89 -1.37
C ILE A 39 1.02 20.60 -0.03
N THR A 40 0.02 20.21 0.73
CA THR A 40 -0.15 20.57 2.14
C THR A 40 -0.26 19.31 2.97
N VAL A 41 0.56 19.15 4.00
CA VAL A 41 0.53 17.99 4.91
C VAL A 41 -0.14 18.43 6.20
N ALA A 42 -1.37 17.97 6.44
CA ALA A 42 -2.09 18.18 7.69
C ALA A 42 -1.79 17.03 8.65
N HIS A 43 -0.94 17.27 9.64
CA HIS A 43 -0.39 16.23 10.51
C HIS A 43 -0.76 16.48 11.98
N ALA A 44 -0.85 15.40 12.75
CA ALA A 44 -0.99 15.49 14.20
C ALA A 44 0.28 16.11 14.83
N GLN A 45 0.16 16.70 16.01
CA GLN A 45 1.31 17.23 16.77
C GLN A 45 2.24 16.11 17.23
N PHE A 46 1.66 15.00 17.67
CA PHE A 46 2.35 13.76 17.94
C PHE A 46 3.13 13.33 16.69
N ASN A 47 4.43 13.03 16.84
CA ASN A 47 5.31 12.60 15.74
C ASN A 47 5.26 13.52 14.50
N SER A 48 5.31 14.83 14.73
CA SER A 48 5.32 15.81 13.65
C SER A 48 6.46 15.55 12.64
N PRO A 49 6.20 15.55 11.33
CA PRO A 49 7.23 15.42 10.30
C PRO A 49 8.17 16.64 10.29
N HIS A 50 9.43 16.41 9.92
CA HIS A 50 10.42 17.48 9.80
C HIS A 50 10.21 18.27 8.52
N ALA A 51 9.55 19.43 8.62
CA ALA A 51 9.25 20.30 7.49
C ALA A 51 10.51 20.71 6.70
N SER A 52 11.68 20.79 7.35
CA SER A 52 12.97 21.08 6.70
C SER A 52 13.39 20.07 5.63
N ASN A 53 12.87 18.83 5.69
CA ASN A 53 13.19 17.80 4.71
C ASN A 53 12.36 17.95 3.42
N HIS A 54 11.26 18.71 3.49
CA HIS A 54 10.34 18.98 2.38
C HIS A 54 9.98 20.47 2.35
N PRO A 55 10.96 21.38 2.12
CA PRO A 55 10.72 22.82 2.12
C PRO A 55 9.71 23.27 1.05
N GLU A 56 9.44 22.43 0.06
CA GLU A 56 8.47 22.62 -1.00
C GLU A 56 7.01 22.35 -0.58
N PHE A 57 6.78 21.75 0.59
CA PHE A 57 5.43 21.49 1.12
C PHE A 57 5.01 22.53 2.16
N THR A 58 3.71 22.74 2.27
CA THR A 58 3.12 23.44 3.43
C THR A 58 2.78 22.41 4.52
N PHE A 59 3.10 22.69 5.79
CA PHE A 59 2.74 21.83 6.92
C PHE A 59 1.69 22.50 7.81
N LEU A 60 0.62 21.77 8.12
CA LEU A 60 -0.45 22.20 9.01
C LEU A 60 -0.50 21.28 10.23
N SER A 61 -0.16 21.82 11.39
CA SER A 61 -0.20 21.09 12.65
C SER A 61 -1.62 21.06 13.21
N LEU A 62 -2.10 19.86 13.54
CA LEU A 62 -3.42 19.61 14.11
C LEU A 62 -3.26 19.21 15.57
N SER A 63 -4.00 19.88 16.46
CA SER A 63 -4.10 19.45 17.86
C SER A 63 -4.75 18.07 17.93
N ASP A 64 -4.12 17.15 18.66
CA ASP A 64 -4.48 15.72 18.65
C ASP A 64 -4.68 15.10 20.05
N GLY A 65 -4.44 15.88 21.10
CA GLY A 65 -4.65 15.50 22.50
C GLY A 65 -3.82 14.29 22.98
N SER A 66 -2.78 13.88 22.26
CA SER A 66 -2.08 12.60 22.49
C SER A 66 -0.74 12.75 23.21
N SER A 67 -0.35 11.74 24.00
CA SER A 67 0.88 11.78 24.82
C SER A 67 1.77 10.52 24.77
N SER A 68 1.44 9.47 24.00
CA SER A 68 2.30 8.26 23.90
C SER A 68 2.09 7.43 22.62
N THR A 69 3.10 6.59 22.28
CA THR A 69 3.08 5.67 21.12
C THR A 69 2.39 4.35 21.49
N PRO A 70 1.56 3.73 20.62
CA PRO A 70 0.95 2.44 20.89
C PRO A 70 2.00 1.32 21.00
N LYS A 71 1.77 0.35 21.89
CA LYS A 71 2.69 -0.78 22.14
C LYS A 71 2.12 -2.14 21.72
N ALA A 72 0.79 -2.25 21.64
CA ALA A 72 0.06 -3.44 21.21
C ALA A 72 -1.06 -3.08 20.20
N SER A 73 -1.70 -4.11 19.63
CA SER A 73 -2.81 -3.93 18.67
C SER A 73 -4.01 -3.20 19.28
N ASP A 74 -4.37 -3.52 20.53
CA ASP A 74 -5.49 -2.88 21.23
C ASP A 74 -5.16 -1.40 21.53
N ASP A 75 -3.95 -1.11 22.02
CA ASP A 75 -3.46 0.27 22.22
C ASP A 75 -3.53 1.10 20.93
N PHE A 76 -3.26 0.48 19.78
CA PHE A 76 -3.31 1.16 18.49
C PHE A 76 -4.72 1.64 18.14
N ILE A 77 -5.76 0.85 18.43
CA ILE A 77 -7.16 1.24 18.16
C ILE A 77 -7.56 2.43 19.05
N ASP A 78 -7.23 2.38 20.34
CA ASP A 78 -7.54 3.45 21.27
C ASP A 78 -6.78 4.73 20.92
N PHE A 79 -5.49 4.58 20.57
CA PHE A 79 -4.66 5.67 20.06
C PHE A 79 -5.29 6.31 18.82
N MET A 80 -5.66 5.51 17.82
CA MET A 80 -6.25 6.03 16.58
C MET A 80 -7.64 6.65 16.79
N SER A 81 -8.43 6.12 17.74
CA SER A 81 -9.73 6.69 18.10
C SER A 81 -9.57 8.09 18.69
N ASN A 82 -8.60 8.28 19.59
CA ASN A 82 -8.28 9.58 20.18
C ASN A 82 -7.75 10.58 19.13
N ILE A 83 -6.83 10.15 18.26
CA ILE A 83 -6.31 10.98 17.16
C ILE A 83 -7.47 11.45 16.26
N ASN A 84 -8.33 10.53 15.81
CA ASN A 84 -9.44 10.88 14.93
C ASN A 84 -10.45 11.83 15.59
N LEU A 85 -10.75 11.63 16.88
CA LEU A 85 -11.63 12.51 17.64
C LEU A 85 -11.08 13.93 17.72
N ASN A 86 -9.81 14.05 18.12
CA ASN A 86 -9.19 15.34 18.44
C ASN A 86 -8.77 16.13 17.20
N CYS A 87 -8.29 15.47 16.13
CA CYS A 87 -7.88 16.14 14.91
C CYS A 87 -9.06 16.64 14.06
N ARG A 88 -10.29 16.18 14.30
CA ARG A 88 -11.46 16.49 13.46
C ARG A 88 -11.76 17.98 13.37
N ALA A 89 -11.93 18.64 14.52
CA ALA A 89 -12.29 20.07 14.54
C ALA A 89 -11.15 20.97 14.00
N PRO A 90 -9.87 20.78 14.41
CA PRO A 90 -8.76 21.51 13.82
C PRO A 90 -8.62 21.32 12.30
N LEU A 91 -8.81 20.09 11.80
CA LEU A 91 -8.75 19.81 10.36
C LEU A 91 -9.88 20.51 9.60
N GLN A 92 -11.10 20.48 10.14
CA GLN A 92 -12.25 21.18 9.54
C GLN A 92 -12.03 22.69 9.48
N GLU A 93 -11.52 23.28 10.56
CA GLU A 93 -11.18 24.70 10.59
C GLU A 93 -10.12 25.05 9.54
N ALA A 94 -9.02 24.28 9.52
CA ALA A 94 -7.92 24.49 8.58
C ALA A 94 -8.41 24.43 7.11
N LEU A 95 -9.16 23.40 6.75
CA LEU A 95 -9.71 23.25 5.40
C LEU A 95 -10.71 24.36 5.04
N THR A 96 -11.56 24.77 6.00
CA THR A 96 -12.50 25.90 5.79
C THR A 96 -11.74 27.20 5.50
N GLN A 97 -10.67 27.47 6.25
CA GLN A 97 -9.82 28.64 6.00
C GLN A 97 -9.08 28.57 4.66
N MET A 98 -8.65 27.38 4.24
CA MET A 98 -8.01 27.18 2.92
C MET A 98 -8.99 27.47 1.79
N ILE A 99 -10.20 26.93 1.86
CA ILE A 99 -11.28 27.18 0.89
C ILE A 99 -11.61 28.67 0.81
N ALA A 100 -11.61 29.39 1.95
CA ALA A 100 -11.88 30.82 1.98
C ALA A 100 -10.77 31.68 1.34
N LYS A 101 -9.53 31.17 1.26
CA LYS A 101 -8.35 31.91 0.77
C LYS A 101 -8.01 31.64 -0.68
N GLN A 102 -8.45 30.53 -1.26
CA GLN A 102 -8.05 30.09 -2.60
C GLN A 102 -9.25 29.98 -3.55
N GLU A 103 -9.04 30.22 -4.85
CA GLU A 103 -10.09 30.03 -5.85
C GLU A 103 -10.25 28.53 -6.26
N ASP A 104 -9.25 27.67 -6.00
CA ASP A 104 -9.27 26.21 -6.24
C ASP A 104 -9.71 25.41 -5.00
N LEU A 105 -10.59 24.41 -5.17
CA LEU A 105 -10.93 23.47 -4.10
C LEU A 105 -9.82 22.43 -3.92
N PRO A 106 -9.34 22.15 -2.68
CA PRO A 106 -8.34 21.12 -2.44
C PRO A 106 -8.90 19.71 -2.56
N CYS A 107 -8.09 18.76 -3.03
CA CYS A 107 -8.36 17.33 -2.91
C CYS A 107 -7.70 16.79 -1.65
N VAL A 108 -8.44 16.02 -0.85
CA VAL A 108 -7.94 15.43 0.39
C VAL A 108 -7.50 13.99 0.12
N ILE A 109 -6.20 13.71 0.25
CA ILE A 109 -5.71 12.34 0.29
C ILE A 109 -5.46 11.98 1.76
N HIS A 110 -6.19 11.02 2.28
CA HIS A 110 -6.07 10.63 3.68
C HIS A 110 -5.69 9.17 3.82
N ASP A 111 -5.03 8.85 4.93
CA ASP A 111 -4.82 7.47 5.30
C ASP A 111 -6.17 6.76 5.55
N GLY A 112 -6.30 5.50 5.17
CA GLY A 112 -7.52 4.72 5.31
C GLY A 112 -8.03 4.55 6.75
N ILE A 113 -7.19 4.79 7.76
CA ILE A 113 -7.60 4.74 9.18
C ILE A 113 -7.98 6.14 9.73
N MET A 114 -7.61 7.21 9.01
CA MET A 114 -7.94 8.61 9.35
C MET A 114 -9.37 8.97 8.92
N HIS A 115 -10.37 8.26 9.47
CA HIS A 115 -11.79 8.44 9.16
C HIS A 115 -12.33 9.85 9.50
N CYS A 116 -11.69 10.60 10.39
CA CYS A 116 -12.04 11.99 10.62
C CYS A 116 -11.79 12.87 9.37
N ALA A 117 -10.76 12.54 8.57
CA ALA A 117 -10.44 13.26 7.35
C ALA A 117 -11.50 13.02 6.26
N GLU A 118 -11.97 11.78 6.10
CA GLU A 118 -13.13 11.47 5.24
C GLU A 118 -14.34 12.29 5.69
N ALA A 119 -14.66 12.28 6.99
CA ALA A 119 -15.85 12.92 7.50
C ALA A 119 -15.84 14.44 7.30
N VAL A 120 -14.66 15.07 7.45
CA VAL A 120 -14.47 16.49 7.18
C VAL A 120 -14.53 16.79 5.69
N ALA A 121 -13.84 16.01 4.84
CA ALA A 121 -13.88 16.19 3.39
C ALA A 121 -15.32 16.10 2.86
N ARG A 122 -16.08 15.09 3.30
CA ARG A 122 -17.49 14.92 2.98
C ARG A 122 -18.37 16.06 3.45
N HIS A 123 -18.17 16.53 4.69
CA HIS A 123 -18.92 17.67 5.24
C HIS A 123 -18.69 18.95 4.42
N LEU A 124 -17.45 19.19 4.01
CA LEU A 124 -17.05 20.32 3.19
C LEU A 124 -17.25 20.11 1.69
N LYS A 125 -17.75 18.93 1.27
CA LYS A 125 -17.95 18.52 -0.13
C LYS A 125 -16.66 18.59 -0.98
N LEU A 126 -15.53 18.27 -0.37
CA LEU A 126 -14.24 18.17 -1.04
C LEU A 126 -14.05 16.77 -1.66
N PRO A 127 -13.38 16.66 -2.82
CA PRO A 127 -13.00 15.37 -3.36
C PRO A 127 -11.96 14.70 -2.45
N SER A 128 -12.16 13.42 -2.12
CA SER A 128 -11.20 12.64 -1.34
C SER A 128 -10.74 11.37 -2.05
N ILE A 129 -9.53 10.94 -1.69
CA ILE A 129 -8.88 9.71 -2.14
C ILE A 129 -8.26 9.04 -0.90
N ILE A 130 -8.38 7.73 -0.80
CA ILE A 130 -7.78 6.96 0.29
C ILE A 130 -6.39 6.51 -0.13
N LEU A 131 -5.41 6.68 0.76
CA LEU A 131 -4.14 5.93 0.71
C LEU A 131 -4.20 4.84 1.78
N TYR A 132 -4.19 3.57 1.37
CA TYR A 132 -3.83 2.50 2.31
C TYR A 132 -2.32 2.32 2.29
N THR A 133 -1.73 2.46 3.46
CA THR A 133 -0.31 2.18 3.72
C THR A 133 -0.08 0.70 4.07
N LEU A 134 -1.18 -0.05 4.27
CA LEU A 134 -1.22 -1.51 4.24
C LEU A 134 -1.22 -2.03 2.79
N ASN A 135 -1.02 -3.34 2.64
CA ASN A 135 -1.14 -4.03 1.35
C ASN A 135 -2.53 -4.66 1.14
N PRO A 136 -2.95 -4.91 -0.11
CA PRO A 136 -4.26 -5.48 -0.43
C PRO A 136 -4.50 -6.85 0.22
N THR A 137 -3.46 -7.68 0.35
CA THR A 137 -3.57 -8.97 1.05
C THR A 137 -4.04 -8.76 2.49
N ASN A 138 -3.48 -7.77 3.20
CA ASN A 138 -3.88 -7.44 4.54
C ASN A 138 -5.31 -6.92 4.61
N LEU A 139 -5.65 -6.00 3.71
CA LEU A 139 -6.99 -5.42 3.63
C LEU A 139 -8.06 -6.50 3.41
N LEU A 140 -7.76 -7.51 2.57
CA LEU A 140 -8.64 -8.66 2.38
C LEU A 140 -8.85 -9.49 3.66
N THR A 141 -7.86 -9.57 4.56
CA THR A 141 -8.07 -10.18 5.88
C THR A 141 -9.13 -9.42 6.68
N TYR A 142 -9.10 -8.09 6.63
CA TYR A 142 -10.08 -7.25 7.32
C TYR A 142 -11.49 -7.40 6.73
N TYR A 143 -11.58 -7.61 5.42
CA TYR A 143 -12.82 -7.93 4.72
C TYR A 143 -13.42 -9.29 5.10
N ALA A 144 -12.58 -10.27 5.38
CA ALA A 144 -13.04 -11.61 5.72
C ALA A 144 -13.59 -11.73 7.16
N TYR A 145 -13.22 -10.84 8.08
CA TYR A 145 -13.61 -10.98 9.50
C TYR A 145 -15.12 -11.10 9.77
N PRO A 146 -16.01 -10.28 9.19
CA PRO A 146 -17.44 -10.45 9.42
C PRO A 146 -17.93 -11.86 9.06
N ARG A 147 -17.52 -12.37 7.89
CA ARG A 147 -17.86 -13.73 7.46
C ARG A 147 -17.27 -14.79 8.40
N LEU A 148 -16.01 -14.65 8.81
CA LEU A 148 -15.35 -15.58 9.72
C LEU A 148 -16.02 -15.59 11.10
N LEU A 149 -16.50 -14.44 11.57
CA LEU A 149 -17.26 -14.32 12.81
C LEU A 149 -18.62 -15.03 12.69
N GLU A 150 -19.37 -14.79 11.61
CA GLU A 150 -20.66 -15.44 11.34
C GLU A 150 -20.53 -16.97 11.26
N GLN A 151 -19.42 -17.45 10.70
CA GLN A 151 -19.10 -18.88 10.60
C GLN A 151 -18.56 -19.49 11.91
N GLY A 152 -18.46 -18.72 12.99
CA GLY A 152 -17.99 -19.18 14.30
C GLY A 152 -16.51 -19.54 14.33
N HIS A 153 -15.70 -18.98 13.43
CA HIS A 153 -14.24 -19.17 13.44
C HIS A 153 -13.53 -18.26 14.43
N ILE A 154 -14.19 -17.23 14.98
CA ILE A 154 -13.61 -16.24 15.88
C ILE A 154 -14.26 -16.34 17.28
N PRO A 155 -13.49 -16.43 18.38
CA PRO A 155 -12.03 -16.47 18.46
C PRO A 155 -11.44 -17.73 17.82
N PHE A 156 -10.22 -17.63 17.27
CA PHE A 156 -9.59 -18.74 16.56
C PHE A 156 -9.26 -19.90 17.52
N PRO A 157 -9.87 -21.09 17.36
CA PRO A 157 -9.52 -22.23 18.19
C PRO A 157 -8.11 -22.75 17.84
N ASP A 158 -7.35 -23.18 18.85
CA ASP A 158 -5.96 -23.66 18.69
C ASP A 158 -5.82 -24.73 17.60
N SER A 159 -6.81 -25.62 17.49
CA SER A 159 -6.84 -26.70 16.49
C SER A 159 -6.86 -26.19 15.05
N LYS A 160 -7.37 -24.97 14.81
CA LYS A 160 -7.47 -24.38 13.46
C LYS A 160 -6.33 -23.42 13.13
N LEU A 161 -5.45 -23.09 14.07
CA LEU A 161 -4.41 -22.08 13.86
C LEU A 161 -3.51 -22.34 12.64
N LEU A 162 -3.27 -23.62 12.31
CA LEU A 162 -2.47 -24.04 11.16
C LEU A 162 -3.28 -24.29 9.88
N GLU A 163 -4.61 -24.29 9.95
CA GLU A 163 -5.47 -24.46 8.79
C GLU A 163 -5.48 -23.20 7.92
N LEU A 164 -5.58 -23.40 6.59
CA LEU A 164 -5.74 -22.31 5.64
C LEU A 164 -7.09 -21.63 5.81
N VAL A 165 -7.11 -20.30 5.68
CA VAL A 165 -8.33 -19.53 5.74
C VAL A 165 -9.02 -19.57 4.38
N PRO A 166 -10.28 -20.07 4.29
CA PRO A 166 -10.96 -20.19 3.02
C PRO A 166 -11.07 -18.85 2.28
N GLY A 167 -10.57 -18.81 1.04
CA GLY A 167 -10.61 -17.62 0.17
C GLY A 167 -9.54 -16.58 0.45
N LEU A 168 -8.54 -16.91 1.28
CA LEU A 168 -7.38 -16.07 1.59
C LEU A 168 -6.05 -16.85 1.50
N ASP A 169 -5.98 -17.83 0.60
CA ASP A 169 -4.75 -18.60 0.38
C ASP A 169 -3.55 -17.67 0.08
N PRO A 170 -2.36 -17.92 0.66
CA PRO A 170 -1.97 -19.07 1.48
C PRO A 170 -2.01 -18.80 3.00
N LEU A 171 -2.84 -17.86 3.47
CA LEU A 171 -2.89 -17.46 4.88
C LEU A 171 -3.52 -18.54 5.75
N ARG A 172 -2.93 -18.78 6.92
CA ARG A 172 -3.46 -19.63 7.98
C ARG A 172 -4.20 -18.78 9.02
N PHE A 173 -5.08 -19.37 9.81
CA PHE A 173 -5.77 -18.63 10.89
C PHE A 173 -4.80 -17.92 11.85
N LYS A 174 -3.64 -18.51 12.16
CA LYS A 174 -2.61 -17.87 13.00
C LYS A 174 -1.94 -16.66 12.35
N ASP A 175 -2.00 -16.53 11.02
CA ASP A 175 -1.36 -15.44 10.29
C ASP A 175 -2.22 -14.16 10.30
N LEU A 176 -3.52 -14.26 10.64
CA LEU A 176 -4.46 -13.14 10.60
C LEU A 176 -4.20 -12.15 11.76
N PRO A 177 -4.33 -10.82 11.53
CA PRO A 177 -4.14 -9.80 12.56
C PRO A 177 -4.94 -10.03 13.85
N ALA A 178 -6.15 -10.60 13.78
CA ALA A 178 -7.02 -10.91 14.91
C ALA A 178 -6.38 -11.83 15.95
N SER A 179 -5.40 -12.65 15.55
CA SER A 179 -4.62 -13.48 16.49
C SER A 179 -3.81 -12.63 17.50
N ASN A 180 -3.63 -11.33 17.23
CA ASN A 180 -2.89 -10.39 18.07
C ASN A 180 -3.81 -9.44 18.88
N PHE A 181 -5.13 -9.67 18.89
CA PHE A 181 -6.08 -8.85 19.65
C PHE A 181 -6.47 -9.55 20.95
N GLY A 182 -6.33 -8.85 22.08
CA GLY A 182 -6.84 -9.32 23.37
C GLY A 182 -8.36 -9.14 23.49
N ASN A 183 -8.95 -8.26 22.66
CA ASN A 183 -10.35 -7.88 22.77
C ASN A 183 -11.08 -7.80 21.40
N LEU A 184 -12.01 -8.73 21.16
CA LEU A 184 -12.87 -8.75 19.97
C LEU A 184 -13.76 -7.50 19.81
N SER A 185 -14.09 -6.81 20.92
CA SER A 185 -14.91 -5.59 20.88
C SER A 185 -14.19 -4.38 20.28
N ALA A 186 -12.86 -4.38 20.27
CA ALA A 186 -12.06 -3.36 19.59
C ALA A 186 -11.86 -3.69 18.10
N LEU A 187 -11.62 -4.96 17.78
CA LEU A 187 -11.36 -5.43 16.42
C LEU A 187 -12.52 -5.12 15.45
N LEU A 188 -13.77 -5.42 15.82
CA LEU A 188 -14.90 -5.27 14.90
C LEU A 188 -15.14 -3.82 14.42
N PRO A 189 -15.22 -2.81 15.29
CA PRO A 189 -15.27 -1.41 14.86
C PRO A 189 -14.10 -1.02 13.95
N PHE A 190 -12.89 -1.50 14.25
CA PHE A 190 -11.71 -1.23 13.44
C PHE A 190 -11.80 -1.85 12.03
N THR A 191 -12.33 -3.07 11.91
CA THR A 191 -12.61 -3.68 10.60
C THR A 191 -13.63 -2.88 9.80
N ALA A 192 -14.64 -2.30 10.46
CA ALA A 192 -15.64 -1.47 9.79
C ALA A 192 -15.01 -0.18 9.26
N ILE A 193 -14.14 0.47 10.05
CA ILE A 193 -13.39 1.67 9.63
C ILE A 193 -12.57 1.38 8.37
N LEU A 194 -11.80 0.28 8.35
CA LEU A 194 -10.96 -0.06 7.20
C LEU A 194 -11.74 -0.42 5.94
N ARG A 195 -13.00 -0.85 6.07
CA ARG A 195 -13.86 -1.21 4.93
C ARG A 195 -14.70 -0.03 4.43
N ASP A 196 -14.88 1.00 5.25
CA ASP A 196 -15.67 2.17 4.89
C ASP A 196 -14.84 3.17 4.08
N ILE A 197 -15.17 3.29 2.79
CA ILE A 197 -14.55 4.28 1.90
C ILE A 197 -15.25 5.63 1.94
N GLY A 198 -16.41 5.72 2.60
CA GLY A 198 -17.24 6.92 2.67
C GLY A 198 -17.56 7.49 1.29
N SER A 199 -17.23 8.76 1.11
CA SER A 199 -17.40 9.50 -0.15
C SER A 199 -16.14 9.53 -1.04
N SER A 200 -15.12 8.76 -0.70
CA SER A 200 -13.84 8.75 -1.43
C SER A 200 -13.99 8.18 -2.84
N SER A 201 -13.31 8.84 -3.78
CA SER A 201 -13.48 8.61 -5.22
C SER A 201 -12.49 7.60 -5.81
N ALA A 202 -11.42 7.27 -5.08
CA ALA A 202 -10.37 6.36 -5.50
C ALA A 202 -9.60 5.82 -4.28
N ILE A 203 -8.88 4.72 -4.50
CA ILE A 203 -7.95 4.12 -3.53
C ILE A 203 -6.56 4.03 -4.14
N ILE A 204 -5.54 4.41 -3.37
CA ILE A 204 -4.12 4.27 -3.71
C ILE A 204 -3.53 3.19 -2.81
N LEU A 205 -2.77 2.28 -3.41
CA LEU A 205 -2.03 1.23 -2.72
C LEU A 205 -0.53 1.38 -2.99
N ASN A 206 0.28 1.30 -1.94
CA ASN A 206 1.74 1.24 -2.07
C ASN A 206 2.20 -0.21 -2.34
N THR A 207 1.78 -0.77 -3.48
CA THR A 207 2.20 -2.10 -3.96
C THR A 207 2.15 -2.12 -5.50
N ASN A 208 2.45 -3.27 -6.11
CA ASN A 208 2.33 -3.48 -7.55
C ASN A 208 1.86 -4.91 -7.89
N GLU A 209 1.53 -5.11 -9.17
CA GLU A 209 1.06 -6.40 -9.69
C GLU A 209 2.05 -7.55 -9.49
N CYS A 210 3.37 -7.31 -9.61
CA CYS A 210 4.33 -8.41 -9.56
C CYS A 210 4.49 -9.00 -8.15
N LEU A 211 4.11 -8.24 -7.12
CA LEU A 211 4.11 -8.70 -5.73
C LEU A 211 2.77 -9.33 -5.32
N GLU A 212 1.64 -8.76 -5.75
CA GLU A 212 0.33 -9.06 -5.16
C GLU A 212 -0.83 -9.12 -6.19
N GLN A 213 -0.60 -9.55 -7.43
CA GLN A 213 -1.62 -9.56 -8.50
C GLN A 213 -2.97 -10.16 -8.07
N SER A 214 -2.97 -11.35 -7.46
CA SER A 214 -4.21 -12.02 -7.04
C SER A 214 -4.97 -11.21 -5.99
N SER A 215 -4.26 -10.70 -4.99
CA SER A 215 -4.83 -9.88 -3.92
C SER A 215 -5.36 -8.55 -4.47
N ILE A 216 -4.67 -7.92 -5.42
CA ILE A 216 -5.14 -6.69 -6.08
C ILE A 216 -6.46 -6.95 -6.81
N VAL A 217 -6.54 -8.02 -7.60
CA VAL A 217 -7.76 -8.37 -8.35
C VAL A 217 -8.93 -8.64 -7.40
N GLN A 218 -8.73 -9.48 -6.37
CA GLN A 218 -9.77 -9.79 -5.40
C GLN A 218 -10.20 -8.53 -4.61
N PHE A 219 -9.27 -7.62 -4.33
CA PHE A 219 -9.56 -6.37 -3.64
C PHE A 219 -10.33 -5.39 -4.53
N GLN A 220 -10.07 -5.35 -5.84
CA GLN A 220 -10.85 -4.58 -6.81
C GLN A 220 -12.31 -5.02 -6.88
N GLU A 221 -12.60 -6.31 -6.66
CA GLU A 221 -13.97 -6.82 -6.61
C GLU A 221 -14.76 -6.33 -5.38
N GLN A 222 -14.07 -5.88 -4.32
CA GLN A 222 -14.73 -5.40 -3.10
C GLN A 222 -15.24 -3.96 -3.20
N TYR A 223 -14.73 -3.17 -4.15
CA TYR A 223 -14.97 -1.74 -4.20
C TYR A 223 -15.48 -1.25 -5.55
N PRO A 224 -16.45 -0.32 -5.57
CA PRO A 224 -16.97 0.26 -6.80
C PRO A 224 -16.09 1.41 -7.35
N VAL A 225 -14.98 1.72 -6.69
CA VAL A 225 -14.08 2.84 -7.02
C VAL A 225 -12.77 2.33 -7.64
N PRO A 226 -12.11 3.11 -8.50
CA PRO A 226 -10.82 2.73 -9.06
C PRO A 226 -9.74 2.58 -7.99
N ILE A 227 -8.89 1.57 -8.17
CA ILE A 227 -7.79 1.22 -7.26
C ILE A 227 -6.47 1.31 -8.02
N PHE A 228 -5.52 2.07 -7.47
CA PHE A 228 -4.25 2.40 -8.10
C PHE A 228 -3.07 1.85 -7.29
N SER A 229 -2.50 0.73 -7.74
CA SER A 229 -1.28 0.12 -7.19
C SER A 229 -0.01 0.77 -7.78
N ILE A 230 0.33 1.95 -7.25
CA ILE A 230 1.41 2.80 -7.77
C ILE A 230 2.76 2.59 -7.07
N GLY A 231 2.84 1.61 -6.16
CA GLY A 231 4.04 1.34 -5.39
C GLY A 231 5.13 0.60 -6.20
N PRO A 232 6.35 0.46 -5.64
CA PRO A 232 6.79 1.05 -4.38
C PRO A 232 7.09 2.54 -4.53
N MET A 233 6.43 3.38 -3.73
CA MET A 233 6.52 4.84 -3.88
C MET A 233 7.92 5.40 -3.60
N HIS A 234 8.72 4.72 -2.75
CA HIS A 234 10.09 5.14 -2.43
C HIS A 234 11.02 5.14 -3.64
N LEU A 235 10.74 4.33 -4.67
CA LEU A 235 11.49 4.33 -5.94
C LEU A 235 11.16 5.55 -6.80
N ALA A 236 9.93 6.06 -6.70
CA ALA A 236 9.48 7.25 -7.44
C ALA A 236 9.76 8.56 -6.68
N ALA A 237 10.04 8.52 -5.37
CA ALA A 237 10.34 9.66 -4.51
C ALA A 237 11.72 9.54 -3.79
N PRO A 238 12.86 9.66 -4.50
CA PRO A 238 14.17 9.39 -3.91
C PRO A 238 14.81 10.55 -3.12
N ALA A 239 14.31 11.79 -3.21
CA ALA A 239 15.14 12.97 -2.91
C ALA A 239 15.21 13.39 -1.42
N SER A 240 14.20 13.10 -0.59
CA SER A 240 14.10 13.64 0.77
C SER A 240 13.93 12.56 1.84
N SER A 241 14.60 12.75 2.98
CA SER A 241 14.42 11.87 4.15
C SER A 241 13.03 12.06 4.73
N CYS A 242 12.27 10.96 4.81
CA CYS A 242 10.96 10.93 5.46
C CYS A 242 11.04 10.45 6.92
N SER A 243 12.26 10.32 7.47
CA SER A 243 12.48 9.78 8.81
C SER A 243 12.08 10.78 9.89
N LEU A 244 11.41 10.31 10.94
CA LEU A 244 11.13 11.13 12.13
C LEU A 244 12.32 11.19 13.09
N LEU A 245 13.18 10.18 13.05
CA LEU A 245 14.38 10.09 13.88
C LEU A 245 15.61 10.50 13.07
N LYS A 246 16.58 11.12 13.75
CA LYS A 246 17.85 11.53 13.15
C LYS A 246 18.64 10.29 12.74
N GLU A 247 18.90 10.17 11.44
CA GLU A 247 19.66 9.06 10.86
C GLU A 247 21.15 9.19 11.20
N ASP A 248 21.76 8.10 11.64
CA ASP A 248 23.20 7.96 11.85
C ASP A 248 23.85 7.38 10.60
N THR A 249 24.47 8.25 9.81
CA THR A 249 25.13 7.86 8.56
C THR A 249 26.52 7.24 8.78
N SER A 250 27.05 7.22 10.00
CA SER A 250 28.35 6.59 10.28
C SER A 250 28.35 5.08 10.03
N CYS A 251 27.16 4.45 10.10
CA CYS A 251 27.01 3.05 9.75
C CYS A 251 27.31 2.76 8.27
N ILE A 252 27.16 3.74 7.37
CA ILE A 252 27.53 3.58 5.96
C ILE A 252 29.05 3.46 5.80
N GLU A 253 29.82 4.32 6.46
CA GLU A 253 31.30 4.23 6.46
C GLU A 253 31.82 2.93 7.08
N TRP A 254 31.04 2.34 8.00
CA TRP A 254 31.32 1.02 8.54
C TRP A 254 31.02 -0.09 7.52
N LEU A 255 29.90 0.02 6.79
CA LEU A 255 29.52 -0.92 5.73
C LEU A 255 30.51 -0.93 4.56
N ASP A 256 31.08 0.23 4.20
CA ASP A 256 32.10 0.37 3.15
C ASP A 256 33.34 -0.52 3.39
N LYS A 257 33.61 -0.87 4.65
CA LYS A 257 34.75 -1.70 5.07
C LYS A 257 34.43 -3.20 5.08
N GLN A 258 33.17 -3.58 4.84
CA GLN A 258 32.71 -4.97 4.90
C GLN A 258 32.75 -5.62 3.52
N THR A 259 32.86 -6.95 3.52
CA THR A 259 32.78 -7.74 2.28
C THR A 259 31.37 -7.75 1.71
N GLN A 260 31.25 -7.96 0.40
CA GLN A 260 29.95 -8.03 -0.26
C GLN A 260 29.08 -9.14 0.32
N HIS A 261 27.79 -8.84 0.56
CA HIS A 261 26.79 -9.77 1.10
C HIS A 261 27.15 -10.46 2.42
N SER A 262 28.04 -9.90 3.24
CA SER A 262 28.41 -10.50 4.53
C SER A 262 27.67 -9.93 5.73
N VAL A 263 27.02 -8.77 5.60
CA VAL A 263 26.39 -8.09 6.75
C VAL A 263 24.93 -8.50 6.89
N ILE A 264 24.52 -8.91 8.09
CA ILE A 264 23.11 -8.98 8.47
C ILE A 264 22.67 -7.62 9.03
N TYR A 265 21.70 -6.98 8.39
CA TYR A 265 21.06 -5.78 8.90
C TYR A 265 19.88 -6.18 9.82
N VAL A 266 19.73 -5.54 10.98
CA VAL A 266 18.71 -5.87 11.98
C VAL A 266 17.93 -4.60 12.36
N SER A 267 16.62 -4.60 12.12
CA SER A 267 15.73 -3.49 12.48
C SER A 267 14.27 -3.95 12.64
N PHE A 268 13.68 -3.64 13.80
CA PHE A 268 12.26 -3.95 14.09
C PHE A 268 11.32 -2.75 13.96
N GLY A 269 11.73 -1.75 13.20
CA GLY A 269 10.89 -0.60 12.87
C GLY A 269 10.75 0.40 14.02
N SER A 270 9.78 1.30 13.86
CA SER A 270 9.66 2.51 14.68
C SER A 270 8.75 2.36 15.90
N ILE A 271 8.19 1.19 16.15
CA ILE A 271 7.17 0.99 17.21
C ILE A 271 7.46 -0.24 18.06
N ALA A 272 7.93 -1.34 17.45
CA ALA A 272 8.14 -2.60 18.17
C ALA A 272 9.04 -2.42 19.41
N LEU A 273 8.70 -3.16 20.45
CA LEU A 273 9.45 -3.26 21.70
C LEU A 273 10.11 -4.64 21.76
N THR A 274 11.22 -4.73 22.49
CA THR A 274 11.96 -5.96 22.74
C THR A 274 12.21 -6.05 24.24
N GLY A 275 11.78 -7.15 24.86
CA GLY A 275 12.04 -7.37 26.28
C GLY A 275 13.52 -7.63 26.56
N GLU A 276 13.98 -7.38 27.78
CA GLU A 276 15.39 -7.54 28.17
C GLU A 276 15.96 -8.94 27.86
N LYS A 277 15.17 -9.99 28.16
CA LYS A 277 15.54 -11.38 27.89
C LYS A 277 15.73 -11.62 26.38
N GLU A 278 14.80 -11.15 25.56
CA GLU A 278 14.88 -11.30 24.11
C GLU A 278 16.07 -10.54 23.54
N LEU A 279 16.32 -9.32 24.03
CA LEU A 279 17.47 -8.51 23.62
C LEU A 279 18.80 -9.23 23.89
N ALA A 280 18.92 -9.90 25.04
CA ALA A 280 20.09 -10.70 25.38
C ALA A 280 20.26 -11.93 24.48
N GLU A 281 19.18 -12.67 24.19
CA GLU A 281 19.22 -13.83 23.28
C GLU A 281 19.59 -13.41 21.86
N MET A 282 19.03 -12.29 21.39
CA MET A 282 19.37 -11.66 20.12
C MET A 282 20.85 -11.29 20.02
N ALA A 283 21.37 -10.57 21.02
CA ALA A 283 22.76 -10.13 21.06
C ALA A 283 23.70 -11.34 20.96
N TRP A 284 23.49 -12.36 21.80
CA TRP A 284 24.34 -13.54 21.78
C TRP A 284 24.14 -14.40 20.53
N GLY A 285 22.94 -14.48 19.97
CA GLY A 285 22.70 -15.14 18.68
C GLY A 285 23.47 -14.48 17.52
N LEU A 286 23.45 -13.15 17.47
CA LEU A 286 24.25 -12.37 16.51
C LEU A 286 25.74 -12.61 16.71
N ALA A 287 26.24 -12.53 17.95
CA ALA A 287 27.65 -12.77 18.26
C ALA A 287 28.11 -14.20 17.92
N ASN A 288 27.24 -15.19 18.13
CA ASN A 288 27.54 -16.59 17.89
C ASN A 288 27.56 -16.93 16.40
N SER A 289 26.70 -16.30 15.58
CA SER A 289 26.67 -16.49 14.12
C SER A 289 27.98 -16.18 13.39
N LYS A 290 28.89 -15.45 14.06
CA LYS A 290 30.15 -14.92 13.52
C LYS A 290 30.03 -14.01 12.30
N GLN A 291 28.81 -13.74 11.82
CA GLN A 291 28.57 -12.78 10.74
C GLN A 291 28.76 -11.34 11.22
N PRO A 292 29.27 -10.44 10.36
CA PRO A 292 29.14 -9.01 10.56
C PRO A 292 27.67 -8.60 10.65
N PHE A 293 27.33 -7.66 11.54
CA PHE A 293 25.97 -7.18 11.68
C PHE A 293 25.89 -5.67 11.91
N LEU A 294 24.84 -5.06 11.36
CA LEU A 294 24.41 -3.70 11.68
C LEU A 294 23.06 -3.78 12.39
N TRP A 295 23.00 -3.34 13.64
CA TRP A 295 21.80 -3.44 14.46
C TRP A 295 21.29 -2.06 14.87
N VAL A 296 20.03 -1.78 14.52
CA VAL A 296 19.31 -0.60 14.98
C VAL A 296 18.69 -0.87 16.35
N LEU A 297 19.17 -0.15 17.37
CA LEU A 297 18.61 -0.16 18.72
C LEU A 297 18.03 1.22 19.04
N ARG A 298 16.73 1.35 18.78
CA ARG A 298 16.01 2.63 18.94
C ARG A 298 15.86 2.97 20.43
N PRO A 299 16.14 4.22 20.86
CA PRO A 299 15.82 4.67 22.20
C PRO A 299 14.34 4.42 22.56
N GLY A 300 14.09 3.83 23.72
CA GLY A 300 12.74 3.48 24.17
C GLY A 300 12.18 2.19 23.58
N SER A 301 12.95 1.41 22.82
CA SER A 301 12.53 0.07 22.37
C SER A 301 12.63 -1.01 23.46
N ALA A 302 13.18 -0.70 24.63
CA ALA A 302 13.28 -1.59 25.79
C ALA A 302 12.79 -0.88 27.06
N ASP A 303 11.53 -1.10 27.45
CA ASP A 303 10.89 -0.72 28.73
C ASP A 303 11.42 0.53 29.48
N GLY A 304 11.62 1.64 28.77
CA GLY A 304 12.02 2.93 29.35
C GLY A 304 13.53 3.12 29.59
N LEU A 305 14.36 2.16 29.23
CA LEU A 305 15.83 2.25 29.25
C LEU A 305 16.39 2.39 27.83
N ASP A 306 17.62 2.90 27.71
CA ASP A 306 18.34 2.83 26.43
C ASP A 306 18.76 1.38 26.19
N PRO A 307 18.31 0.73 25.09
CA PRO A 307 18.67 -0.66 24.82
C PRO A 307 20.18 -0.89 24.74
N THR A 308 20.99 0.12 24.42
CA THR A 308 22.45 -0.02 24.38
C THR A 308 23.08 -0.18 25.77
N ASP A 309 22.39 0.27 26.82
CA ASP A 309 22.82 0.15 28.22
C ASP A 309 22.49 -1.24 28.79
N LEU A 310 21.53 -1.94 28.17
CA LEU A 310 21.14 -3.31 28.53
C LEU A 310 22.10 -4.37 27.96
N LEU A 311 22.97 -3.98 27.04
CA LEU A 311 23.95 -4.88 26.44
C LEU A 311 25.20 -5.01 27.32
N PRO A 312 25.59 -6.25 27.72
CA PRO A 312 26.79 -6.46 28.54
C PRO A 312 28.08 -5.96 27.87
N ASP A 313 29.02 -5.43 28.64
CA ASP A 313 30.33 -4.99 28.11
C ASP A 313 31.09 -6.14 27.42
N SER A 314 30.98 -7.35 27.97
CA SER A 314 31.55 -8.56 27.35
C SER A 314 31.02 -8.84 25.95
N PHE A 315 29.76 -8.46 25.66
CA PHE A 315 29.21 -8.55 24.32
C PHE A 315 29.84 -7.51 23.39
N LYS A 316 29.93 -6.25 23.83
CA LYS A 316 30.55 -5.15 23.05
C LYS A 316 31.99 -5.49 22.66
N GLU A 317 32.78 -6.01 23.61
CA GLU A 317 34.16 -6.48 23.37
C GLU A 317 34.22 -7.65 22.37
N THR A 318 33.27 -8.60 22.46
CA THR A 318 33.22 -9.77 21.57
C THR A 318 32.94 -9.42 20.10
N VAL A 319 32.20 -8.33 19.87
CA VAL A 319 31.70 -7.94 18.54
C VAL A 319 32.36 -6.69 17.98
N GLU A 320 33.26 -6.02 18.70
CA GLU A 320 33.83 -4.69 18.38
C GLU A 320 34.19 -4.47 16.90
N LYS A 321 34.80 -5.46 16.22
CA LYS A 321 35.20 -5.35 14.80
C LYS A 321 34.13 -5.77 13.79
N ARG A 322 33.09 -6.47 14.22
CA ARG A 322 32.07 -7.12 13.37
C ARG A 322 30.65 -6.62 13.62
N GLY A 323 30.39 -5.94 14.73
CA GLY A 323 29.10 -5.36 15.08
C GLY A 323 29.15 -3.85 14.94
N CYS A 324 28.15 -3.28 14.28
CA CYS A 324 27.84 -1.86 14.31
C CYS A 324 26.46 -1.69 14.94
N ILE A 325 26.34 -0.87 15.97
CA ILE A 325 25.09 -0.60 16.67
C ILE A 325 24.83 0.89 16.58
N VAL A 326 23.65 1.25 16.07
CA VAL A 326 23.22 2.64 15.92
C VAL A 326 21.81 2.82 16.43
N ASN A 327 21.48 4.05 16.84
CA ASN A 327 20.15 4.36 17.36
C ASN A 327 19.10 4.41 16.25
N TRP A 328 19.49 4.87 15.07
CA TRP A 328 18.63 4.94 13.89
C TRP A 328 19.46 4.96 12.62
N ALA A 329 19.21 4.06 11.68
CA ALA A 329 19.97 3.94 10.44
C ALA A 329 19.23 4.55 9.25
N PRO A 330 19.94 5.09 8.24
CA PRO A 330 19.35 5.42 6.93
C PRO A 330 19.01 4.14 6.16
N GLN A 331 17.94 3.44 6.58
CA GLN A 331 17.61 2.07 6.18
C GLN A 331 17.65 1.84 4.67
N ARG A 332 17.14 2.79 3.87
CA ARG A 332 17.19 2.71 2.40
C ARG A 332 18.62 2.63 1.86
N GLN A 333 19.53 3.46 2.38
CA GLN A 333 20.94 3.44 1.98
C GLN A 333 21.62 2.15 2.46
N VAL A 334 21.28 1.69 3.67
CA VAL A 334 21.78 0.43 4.21
C VAL A 334 21.37 -0.76 3.35
N LEU A 335 20.08 -0.90 3.02
CA LEU A 335 19.59 -2.02 2.21
C LEU A 335 20.13 -1.99 0.77
N ALA A 336 20.38 -0.80 0.22
CA ALA A 336 21.01 -0.64 -1.10
C ALA A 336 22.54 -0.91 -1.08
N HIS A 337 23.15 -1.01 0.11
CA HIS A 337 24.60 -1.17 0.24
C HIS A 337 25.02 -2.61 -0.09
N SER A 338 26.05 -2.76 -0.94
CA SER A 338 26.51 -4.07 -1.46
C SER A 338 26.96 -5.06 -0.37
N ALA A 339 27.46 -4.56 0.76
CA ALA A 339 27.83 -5.37 1.91
C ALA A 339 26.65 -6.08 2.59
N VAL A 340 25.42 -5.58 2.45
CA VAL A 340 24.25 -6.19 3.10
C VAL A 340 23.88 -7.48 2.37
N GLY A 341 23.85 -8.56 3.15
CA GLY A 341 23.54 -9.92 2.71
C GLY A 341 22.23 -10.45 3.26
N GLY A 342 21.62 -9.80 4.24
CA GLY A 342 20.32 -10.20 4.73
C GLY A 342 19.71 -9.14 5.63
N PHE A 343 18.40 -9.21 5.80
CA PHE A 343 17.65 -8.26 6.63
C PHE A 343 16.77 -8.98 7.64
N TRP A 344 17.14 -8.91 8.90
CA TRP A 344 16.28 -9.33 10.01
C TRP A 344 15.31 -8.21 10.38
N THR A 345 14.02 -8.46 10.11
CA THR A 345 12.97 -7.45 10.12
C THR A 345 11.71 -7.89 10.88
N HIS A 346 10.99 -6.91 11.40
CA HIS A 346 9.64 -7.07 11.95
C HIS A 346 8.56 -7.28 10.89
N CYS A 347 8.89 -7.21 9.59
CA CYS A 347 7.96 -7.40 8.48
C CYS A 347 6.93 -6.28 8.29
N GLY A 348 7.25 -5.05 8.70
CA GLY A 348 6.47 -3.88 8.28
C GLY A 348 6.53 -3.68 6.77
N TRP A 349 5.42 -3.29 6.15
CA TRP A 349 5.27 -3.29 4.69
C TRP A 349 6.31 -2.42 3.97
N ASN A 350 6.59 -1.20 4.46
CA ASN A 350 7.62 -0.34 3.86
C ASN A 350 9.01 -0.99 3.87
N SER A 351 9.40 -1.60 4.99
CA SER A 351 10.69 -2.31 5.13
C SER A 351 10.80 -3.49 4.15
N ILE A 352 9.70 -4.20 3.91
CA ILE A 352 9.65 -5.30 2.93
C ILE A 352 9.83 -4.76 1.51
N LEU A 353 9.10 -3.70 1.15
CA LEU A 353 9.24 -3.07 -0.16
C LEU A 353 10.67 -2.60 -0.41
N GLU A 354 11.31 -1.97 0.58
CA GLU A 354 12.71 -1.54 0.49
C GLU A 354 13.66 -2.73 0.32
N SER A 355 13.49 -3.80 1.10
CA SER A 355 14.34 -5.00 1.01
C SER A 355 14.23 -5.70 -0.34
N ILE A 356 13.00 -5.88 -0.83
CA ILE A 356 12.73 -6.51 -2.12
C ILE A 356 13.26 -5.65 -3.26
N SER A 357 13.09 -4.33 -3.17
CA SER A 357 13.60 -3.39 -4.19
C SER A 357 15.12 -3.38 -4.25
N GLU A 358 15.81 -3.85 -3.20
CA GLU A 358 17.26 -4.01 -3.20
C GLU A 358 17.76 -5.45 -3.36
N GLY A 359 16.84 -6.42 -3.45
CA GLY A 359 17.17 -7.83 -3.65
C GLY A 359 17.81 -8.47 -2.40
N VAL A 360 17.51 -7.94 -1.21
CA VAL A 360 18.01 -8.44 0.07
C VAL A 360 17.01 -9.44 0.65
N PRO A 361 17.42 -10.71 0.92
CA PRO A 361 16.54 -11.69 1.54
C PRO A 361 16.38 -11.42 3.04
N MET A 362 15.33 -11.96 3.66
CA MET A 362 14.87 -11.53 4.98
C MET A 362 14.87 -12.65 6.03
N ILE A 363 15.00 -12.26 7.29
CA ILE A 363 14.60 -13.05 8.45
C ILE A 363 13.44 -12.32 9.10
N CYS A 364 12.31 -13.00 9.25
CA CYS A 364 11.03 -12.44 9.66
C CYS A 364 10.76 -12.74 11.13
N ARG A 365 10.53 -11.69 11.91
CA ARG A 365 10.03 -11.77 13.29
C ARG A 365 8.87 -10.79 13.47
N SER A 366 7.66 -11.22 13.12
CA SER A 366 6.47 -10.38 13.30
C SER A 366 6.23 -10.05 14.77
N ALA A 367 5.86 -8.81 15.08
CA ALA A 367 5.45 -8.38 16.42
C ALA A 367 3.92 -8.32 16.53
N PHE A 368 3.24 -7.45 15.77
CA PHE A 368 1.79 -7.25 15.84
C PHE A 368 1.19 -6.75 14.52
N GLY A 369 -0.14 -6.60 14.48
CA GLY A 369 -0.84 -6.04 13.32
C GLY A 369 -0.71 -6.88 12.04
N ASP A 370 -0.28 -6.23 10.96
CA ASP A 370 -0.19 -6.75 9.60
C ASP A 370 0.98 -7.71 9.36
N GLN A 371 1.95 -7.71 10.26
CA GLN A 371 3.28 -8.28 10.05
C GLN A 371 3.32 -9.80 9.81
N LYS A 372 2.38 -10.55 10.40
CA LYS A 372 2.28 -12.02 10.21
C LYS A 372 1.83 -12.38 8.79
N VAL A 373 0.87 -11.65 8.24
CA VAL A 373 0.42 -11.77 6.85
C VAL A 373 1.61 -11.50 5.91
N ASN A 374 2.35 -10.43 6.21
CA ASN A 374 3.51 -10.04 5.41
C ASN A 374 4.63 -11.10 5.47
N ALA A 375 4.94 -11.62 6.66
CA ALA A 375 5.92 -12.68 6.85
C ALA A 375 5.56 -13.96 6.08
N ARG A 376 4.26 -14.32 6.06
CA ARG A 376 3.75 -15.46 5.29
C ARG A 376 4.03 -15.31 3.80
N TYR A 377 3.87 -14.10 3.24
CA TYR A 377 4.19 -13.84 1.84
C TYR A 377 5.69 -13.92 1.56
N VAL A 378 6.51 -13.28 2.40
CA VAL A 378 7.97 -13.34 2.30
C VAL A 378 8.49 -14.77 2.31
N CYS A 379 8.01 -15.59 3.24
CA CYS A 379 8.54 -16.93 3.47
C CYS A 379 7.93 -18.00 2.57
N HIS A 380 6.65 -17.89 2.20
CA HIS A 380 5.91 -18.97 1.55
C HIS A 380 5.54 -18.70 0.09
N VAL A 381 5.24 -17.43 -0.26
CA VAL A 381 4.87 -17.05 -1.63
C VAL A 381 6.13 -16.72 -2.42
N TRP A 382 6.91 -15.77 -1.92
CA TRP A 382 8.11 -15.28 -2.57
C TRP A 382 9.33 -16.17 -2.29
N ASN A 383 9.30 -16.89 -1.16
CA ASN A 383 10.39 -17.74 -0.69
C ASN A 383 11.72 -16.97 -0.58
N VAL A 384 11.67 -15.73 -0.12
CA VAL A 384 12.84 -14.84 0.03
C VAL A 384 13.19 -14.56 1.49
N GLY A 385 12.71 -15.38 2.41
CA GLY A 385 13.10 -15.29 3.81
C GLY A 385 12.67 -16.48 4.68
N PHE A 386 13.11 -16.43 5.93
CA PHE A 386 12.75 -17.37 7.00
C PHE A 386 11.89 -16.69 8.05
N GLU A 387 11.02 -17.44 8.73
CA GLU A 387 10.21 -16.94 9.83
C GLU A 387 10.62 -17.57 11.16
N PHE A 388 10.77 -16.75 12.21
CA PHE A 388 10.86 -17.23 13.58
C PHE A 388 9.45 -17.50 14.13
N GLU A 389 9.04 -18.78 14.15
CA GLU A 389 7.72 -19.18 14.65
C GLU A 389 7.63 -19.26 16.19
N ASN A 390 8.77 -19.36 16.91
CA ASN A 390 8.85 -19.56 18.36
C ASN A 390 9.60 -18.41 19.06
N ASP A 391 9.81 -18.55 20.38
CA ASP A 391 10.65 -17.67 21.18
C ASP A 391 12.06 -17.52 20.59
N LEU A 392 12.62 -16.32 20.69
CA LEU A 392 13.96 -16.02 20.22
C LEU A 392 14.99 -16.63 21.17
N GLU A 393 15.53 -17.79 20.80
CA GLU A 393 16.66 -18.42 21.47
C GLU A 393 17.95 -18.20 20.68
N ARG A 394 19.05 -17.85 21.35
CA ARG A 394 20.32 -17.51 20.69
C ARG A 394 20.84 -18.58 19.72
N GLY A 395 20.63 -19.86 20.05
CA GLY A 395 21.06 -20.98 19.19
C GLY A 395 20.23 -21.08 17.92
N GLU A 396 18.93 -20.79 18.01
CA GLU A 396 18.07 -20.73 16.84
C GLU A 396 18.40 -19.52 15.96
N ILE A 397 18.66 -18.37 16.58
CA ILE A 397 19.09 -17.15 15.88
C ILE A 397 20.39 -17.40 15.12
N GLU A 398 21.40 -17.97 15.78
CA GLU A 398 22.67 -18.36 15.16
C GLU A 398 22.44 -19.27 13.94
N ARG A 399 21.60 -20.29 14.10
CA ARG A 399 21.27 -21.25 13.04
C ARG A 399 20.61 -20.58 11.85
N VAL A 400 19.58 -19.75 12.06
CA VAL A 400 18.84 -19.09 10.97
C VAL A 400 19.72 -18.06 10.25
N ILE A 401 20.55 -17.30 10.97
CA ILE A 401 21.51 -16.39 10.35
C ILE A 401 22.51 -17.18 9.49
N THR A 402 23.02 -18.30 10.00
CA THR A 402 23.97 -19.14 9.25
C THR A 402 23.33 -19.71 7.99
N ARG A 403 22.08 -20.21 8.09
CA ARG A 403 21.31 -20.70 6.94
C ARG A 403 21.10 -19.64 5.86
N LEU A 404 20.79 -18.41 6.25
CA LEU A 404 20.57 -17.31 5.30
C LEU A 404 21.87 -16.78 4.68
N MET A 405 22.93 -16.67 5.47
CA MET A 405 24.14 -15.95 5.08
C MET A 405 25.22 -16.85 4.48
N VAL A 406 25.26 -18.14 4.86
CA VAL A 406 26.36 -19.06 4.53
C VAL A 406 25.91 -20.26 3.71
N GLU A 407 24.73 -20.81 4.02
CA GLU A 407 24.27 -22.04 3.36
C GLU A 407 23.68 -21.80 1.97
N LYS A 408 23.62 -22.89 1.18
CA LYS A 408 23.10 -22.87 -0.19
C LYS A 408 21.65 -22.37 -0.28
N GLU A 409 20.83 -22.68 0.73
CA GLU A 409 19.43 -22.23 0.80
C GLU A 409 19.34 -20.70 0.78
N GLY A 410 20.20 -20.02 1.54
CA GLY A 410 20.31 -18.56 1.55
C GLY A 410 20.77 -17.96 0.21
N GLU A 411 21.68 -18.63 -0.49
CA GLU A 411 22.10 -18.23 -1.84
C GLU A 411 20.93 -18.29 -2.84
N GLU A 412 20.12 -19.36 -2.77
CA GLU A 412 18.93 -19.51 -3.60
C GLU A 412 17.84 -18.47 -3.26
N MET A 413 17.66 -18.14 -1.97
CA MET A 413 16.79 -17.04 -1.54
C MET A 413 17.24 -15.70 -2.11
N ARG A 414 18.54 -15.41 -2.09
CA ARG A 414 19.11 -14.18 -2.66
C ARG A 414 18.86 -14.07 -4.16
N LYS A 415 18.98 -15.17 -4.91
CA LYS A 415 18.65 -15.20 -6.34
C LYS A 415 17.17 -14.86 -6.57
N ARG A 416 16.26 -15.43 -5.80
CA ARG A 416 14.82 -15.10 -5.87
C ARG A 416 14.55 -13.64 -5.49
N ALA A 417 15.24 -13.11 -4.49
CA ALA A 417 15.12 -11.70 -4.12
C ALA A 417 15.59 -10.76 -5.24
N LEU A 418 16.70 -11.09 -5.91
CA LEU A 418 17.17 -10.35 -7.09
C LEU A 418 16.19 -10.44 -8.26
N ASP A 419 15.58 -11.60 -8.51
CA ASP A 419 14.54 -11.73 -9.54
C ASP A 419 13.32 -10.85 -9.25
N LEU A 420 12.92 -10.75 -7.98
CA LEU A 420 11.85 -9.84 -7.56
C LEU A 420 12.24 -8.37 -7.71
N LYS A 421 13.48 -8.00 -7.35
CA LYS A 421 14.01 -6.64 -7.60
C LYS A 421 13.81 -6.23 -9.05
N VAL A 422 14.24 -7.08 -9.99
CA VAL A 422 14.09 -6.81 -11.43
C VAL A 422 12.62 -6.64 -11.81
N LYS A 423 11.71 -7.50 -11.32
CA LYS A 423 10.28 -7.37 -11.60
C LYS A 423 9.69 -6.07 -11.05
N VAL A 424 10.06 -5.68 -9.84
CA VAL A 424 9.62 -4.42 -9.22
C VAL A 424 10.11 -3.22 -10.03
N GLU A 425 11.38 -3.20 -10.44
CA GLU A 425 11.94 -2.15 -11.30
C GLU A 425 11.21 -2.05 -12.65
N LEU A 426 10.83 -3.19 -13.25
CA LEU A 426 10.05 -3.24 -14.49
C LEU A 426 8.64 -2.66 -14.34
N CYS A 427 7.99 -2.83 -13.19
CA CYS A 427 6.68 -2.22 -12.90
C CYS A 427 6.78 -0.70 -12.68
N SER A 428 7.86 -0.23 -12.04
CA SER A 428 8.03 1.18 -11.66
C SER A 428 8.63 2.06 -12.75
N ARG A 429 9.39 1.51 -13.72
CA ARG A 429 9.98 2.29 -14.81
C ARG A 429 8.92 2.91 -15.74
N LYS A 430 9.34 3.89 -16.54
CA LYS A 430 8.47 4.51 -17.56
C LYS A 430 7.85 3.45 -18.48
N GLY A 431 6.52 3.45 -18.57
CA GLY A 431 5.73 2.47 -19.32
C GLY A 431 5.37 1.19 -18.56
N GLY A 432 5.91 0.97 -17.36
CA GLY A 432 5.50 -0.10 -16.45
C GLY A 432 4.13 0.16 -15.83
N SER A 433 3.52 -0.89 -15.27
CA SER A 433 2.15 -0.86 -14.72
C SER A 433 1.96 0.20 -13.63
N SER A 434 2.83 0.25 -12.62
CA SER A 434 2.74 1.25 -11.54
C SER A 434 2.93 2.67 -12.07
N HIS A 435 3.83 2.86 -13.04
CA HIS A 435 4.02 4.16 -13.70
C HIS A 435 2.77 4.59 -14.48
N ASN A 436 2.13 3.68 -15.19
CA ASN A 436 0.93 3.95 -15.97
C ASN A 436 -0.26 4.28 -15.06
N LEU A 437 -0.50 3.49 -14.01
CA LEU A 437 -1.54 3.76 -13.01
C LEU A 437 -1.35 5.11 -12.32
N LEU A 438 -0.11 5.49 -12.02
CA LEU A 438 0.20 6.82 -11.47
C LEU A 438 -0.18 7.96 -12.45
N ASN A 439 0.01 7.76 -13.75
CA ASN A 439 -0.39 8.73 -14.76
C ASN A 439 -1.90 8.75 -15.01
N GLU A 440 -2.60 7.62 -14.82
CA GLU A 440 -4.06 7.53 -14.89
C GLU A 440 -4.72 8.22 -13.69
N LEU A 441 -4.16 8.07 -12.48
CA LEU A 441 -4.65 8.70 -11.26
C LEU A 441 -4.60 10.23 -11.34
N PHE A 442 -3.52 10.78 -11.91
CA PHE A 442 -3.34 12.21 -12.13
C PHE A 442 -2.97 12.49 -13.59
N PRO A 443 -3.98 12.53 -14.47
CA PRO A 443 -3.77 12.74 -15.89
C PRO A 443 -3.18 14.13 -16.13
N GLN A 444 -2.07 14.25 -16.87
CA GLN A 444 -1.56 15.56 -17.30
C GLN A 444 -2.64 16.29 -18.13
N GLU A 445 -2.64 17.62 -18.16
CA GLU A 445 -3.71 18.42 -18.79
C GLU A 445 -4.01 18.06 -20.26
N THR A 446 -3.06 17.41 -20.94
CA THR A 446 -3.18 16.84 -22.29
C THR A 446 -4.07 15.58 -22.39
N SER A 447 -4.51 15.01 -21.27
CA SER A 447 -5.07 13.64 -21.19
C SER A 447 -6.50 13.55 -20.63
N ALA A 448 -7.26 14.65 -20.62
CA ALA A 448 -8.70 14.62 -20.28
C ALA A 448 -9.53 13.63 -21.13
N PHE A 449 -8.98 13.10 -22.22
CA PHE A 449 -9.58 12.07 -23.06
C PHE A 449 -9.51 10.65 -22.45
N VAL A 450 -8.61 10.40 -21.48
CA VAL A 450 -8.40 9.09 -20.85
C VAL A 450 -9.59 8.68 -19.97
N ASN A 451 -10.28 9.66 -19.37
CA ASN A 451 -11.50 9.45 -18.57
C ASN A 451 -12.77 9.45 -19.45
N THR A 452 -12.82 8.56 -20.43
CA THR A 452 -14.06 8.31 -21.18
C THR A 452 -15.17 7.92 -20.20
N ARG A 453 -16.22 8.74 -20.09
CA ARG A 453 -17.39 8.45 -19.25
C ARG A 453 -18.23 7.38 -19.92
N VAL A 454 -18.66 6.39 -19.14
CA VAL A 454 -19.47 5.28 -19.62
C VAL A 454 -20.63 5.04 -18.65
N ASP A 455 -21.84 5.13 -19.18
CA ASP A 455 -23.05 4.72 -18.47
C ASP A 455 -23.35 3.26 -18.77
N TRP A 456 -23.76 2.52 -17.75
CA TRP A 456 -24.27 1.16 -17.89
C TRP A 456 -25.68 1.09 -17.30
N LYS A 457 -26.64 0.63 -18.12
CA LYS A 457 -28.01 0.37 -17.67
C LYS A 457 -28.44 -1.04 -18.04
N GLU A 458 -29.33 -1.59 -17.24
CA GLU A 458 -29.99 -2.87 -17.49
C GLU A 458 -31.45 -2.64 -17.88
N THR A 459 -31.92 -3.37 -18.87
CA THR A 459 -33.32 -3.44 -19.31
C THR A 459 -33.82 -4.88 -19.13
N PRO A 460 -35.13 -5.17 -19.20
CA PRO A 460 -35.61 -6.54 -19.12
C PRO A 460 -34.98 -7.46 -20.17
N GLU A 461 -34.60 -6.94 -21.33
CA GLU A 461 -34.11 -7.72 -22.48
C GLU A 461 -32.58 -7.65 -22.68
N ALA A 462 -31.88 -6.64 -22.17
CA ALA A 462 -30.47 -6.40 -22.48
C ALA A 462 -29.73 -5.53 -21.45
N HIS A 463 -28.39 -5.60 -21.46
CA HIS A 463 -27.50 -4.60 -20.89
C HIS A 463 -27.09 -3.58 -21.96
N VAL A 464 -27.14 -2.29 -21.64
CA VAL A 464 -26.81 -1.19 -22.56
C VAL A 464 -25.71 -0.34 -21.96
N PHE A 465 -24.59 -0.22 -22.67
CA PHE A 465 -23.48 0.67 -22.33
C PHE A 465 -23.47 1.88 -23.26
N LYS A 466 -23.23 3.07 -22.74
CA LYS A 466 -23.06 4.30 -23.52
C LYS A 466 -21.79 5.01 -23.12
N ALA A 467 -20.84 5.17 -24.04
CA ALA A 467 -19.55 5.80 -23.81
C ALA A 467 -19.38 7.08 -24.64
N ASP A 468 -19.00 8.17 -23.99
CA ASP A 468 -18.77 9.46 -24.66
C ASP A 468 -17.37 9.49 -25.31
N LEU A 469 -17.34 9.40 -26.64
CA LEU A 469 -16.14 9.35 -27.49
C LEU A 469 -16.08 10.48 -28.54
N PRO A 470 -16.28 11.77 -28.16
CA PRO A 470 -16.29 12.86 -29.12
C PRO A 470 -14.92 13.04 -29.80
N GLY A 471 -14.92 13.03 -31.13
CA GLY A 471 -13.72 13.22 -31.95
C GLY A 471 -12.83 11.99 -32.12
N VAL A 472 -13.34 10.79 -31.82
CA VAL A 472 -12.68 9.51 -32.16
C VAL A 472 -13.36 8.88 -33.35
N LYS A 473 -12.57 8.38 -34.30
CA LYS A 473 -13.11 7.67 -35.46
C LYS A 473 -13.48 6.25 -35.07
N LYS A 474 -14.52 5.69 -35.73
CA LYS A 474 -15.02 4.33 -35.42
C LYS A 474 -13.91 3.28 -35.50
N GLU A 475 -13.03 3.39 -36.49
CA GLU A 475 -11.87 2.51 -36.71
C GLU A 475 -10.78 2.60 -35.62
N GLU A 476 -10.82 3.63 -34.78
CA GLU A 476 -9.89 3.83 -33.66
C GLU A 476 -10.46 3.33 -32.32
N VAL A 477 -11.68 2.76 -32.33
CA VAL A 477 -12.34 2.16 -31.16
C VAL A 477 -12.35 0.64 -31.29
N LYS A 478 -11.92 -0.06 -30.24
CA LYS A 478 -11.98 -1.51 -30.11
C LYS A 478 -12.95 -1.90 -28.99
N VAL A 479 -13.76 -2.91 -29.26
CA VAL A 479 -14.68 -3.52 -28.30
C VAL A 479 -14.41 -5.01 -28.32
N GLU A 480 -13.98 -5.54 -27.18
CA GLU A 480 -13.53 -6.93 -27.03
C GLU A 480 -14.21 -7.54 -25.80
N VAL A 481 -14.44 -8.85 -25.81
CA VAL A 481 -14.86 -9.59 -24.63
C VAL A 481 -13.86 -10.70 -24.39
N GLU A 482 -13.24 -10.70 -23.21
CA GLU A 482 -12.26 -11.70 -22.79
C GLU A 482 -12.95 -12.97 -22.23
N ASP A 483 -12.18 -14.06 -22.09
CA ASP A 483 -12.68 -15.39 -21.69
C ASP A 483 -13.48 -15.38 -20.36
N ASP A 484 -13.18 -14.44 -19.45
CA ASP A 484 -13.89 -14.23 -18.18
C ASP A 484 -15.11 -13.30 -18.27
N ARG A 485 -15.67 -13.10 -19.47
CA ARG A 485 -16.82 -12.20 -19.75
C ARG A 485 -16.53 -10.74 -19.39
N VAL A 486 -15.27 -10.33 -19.52
CA VAL A 486 -14.85 -8.94 -19.31
C VAL A 486 -14.99 -8.20 -20.63
N LEU A 487 -15.98 -7.31 -20.71
CA LEU A 487 -16.14 -6.37 -21.80
C LEU A 487 -15.09 -5.26 -21.67
N GLN A 488 -14.23 -5.13 -22.67
CA GLN A 488 -13.25 -4.06 -22.80
C GLN A 488 -13.64 -3.11 -23.93
N ILE A 489 -13.71 -1.81 -23.62
CA ILE A 489 -13.87 -0.72 -24.59
C ILE A 489 -12.58 0.08 -24.56
N SER A 490 -11.84 0.10 -25.66
CA SER A 490 -10.57 0.84 -25.76
C SER A 490 -10.47 1.64 -27.05
N GLY A 491 -9.55 2.59 -27.10
CA GLY A 491 -9.29 3.34 -28.33
C GLY A 491 -8.27 4.44 -28.12
N GLN A 492 -7.98 5.20 -29.17
CA GLN A 492 -7.03 6.30 -29.11
C GLN A 492 -7.53 7.50 -29.92
N ARG A 493 -7.53 8.67 -29.28
CA ARG A 493 -7.69 9.95 -29.97
C ARG A 493 -6.33 10.52 -30.30
N LYS A 494 -6.07 10.72 -31.59
CA LYS A 494 -4.84 11.37 -32.07
C LYS A 494 -4.96 12.89 -32.07
N ILE A 495 -3.83 13.57 -31.91
CA ILE A 495 -3.71 15.01 -32.09
C ILE A 495 -3.88 15.32 -33.59
N GLU A 496 -4.69 16.32 -33.93
CA GLU A 496 -4.70 16.91 -35.27
C GLU A 496 -3.33 17.56 -35.50
N LYS A 497 -2.57 17.12 -36.53
CA LYS A 497 -1.26 17.69 -36.83
C LYS A 497 -1.41 19.19 -37.11
N GLU A 498 -0.73 20.01 -36.32
CA GLU A 498 -0.66 21.46 -36.53
C GLU A 498 0.08 21.72 -37.85
N ASP A 499 -0.60 22.35 -38.80
CA ASP A 499 0.01 22.75 -40.06
C ASP A 499 0.86 24.01 -39.83
N ARG A 500 2.03 24.10 -40.47
CA ARG A 500 3.01 25.16 -40.19
C ARG A 500 2.53 26.56 -40.61
N ASN A 501 1.43 26.64 -41.35
CA ASN A 501 0.84 27.88 -41.84
C ASN A 501 -0.31 28.40 -40.95
N ASP A 502 -0.74 27.64 -39.94
CA ASP A 502 -1.89 28.00 -39.10
C ASP A 502 -1.47 28.81 -37.87
N THR A 503 -2.23 29.87 -37.55
CA THR A 503 -2.08 30.63 -36.31
C THR A 503 -3.10 30.14 -35.28
N TRP A 504 -2.62 29.41 -34.27
CA TRP A 504 -3.44 28.86 -33.21
C TRP A 504 -3.62 29.88 -32.08
N HIS A 505 -4.86 30.24 -31.79
CA HIS A 505 -5.16 31.18 -30.69
C HIS A 505 -5.28 30.48 -29.33
N ARG A 506 -5.72 29.21 -29.30
CA ARG A 506 -5.89 28.39 -28.10
C ARG A 506 -6.12 26.92 -28.48
N VAL A 507 -5.52 25.98 -27.73
CA VAL A 507 -5.70 24.54 -27.93
C VAL A 507 -6.21 23.92 -26.62
N GLU A 508 -7.41 23.35 -26.65
CA GLU A 508 -8.08 22.75 -25.47
C GLU A 508 -8.47 21.27 -25.65
N ARG A 509 -8.45 20.79 -26.90
CA ARG A 509 -8.86 19.43 -27.24
C ARG A 509 -7.74 18.46 -26.84
N SER A 510 -8.02 17.57 -25.88
CA SER A 510 -7.10 16.55 -25.40
C SER A 510 -6.97 15.37 -26.37
N SER A 511 -5.86 14.64 -26.24
CA SER A 511 -5.55 13.43 -27.01
C SER A 511 -5.06 12.33 -26.07
N GLY A 512 -5.21 11.06 -26.43
CA GLY A 512 -4.76 9.98 -25.57
C GLY A 512 -5.44 8.65 -25.89
N ALA A 513 -4.89 7.58 -25.32
CA ALA A 513 -5.53 6.28 -25.32
C ALA A 513 -6.48 6.15 -24.12
N PHE A 514 -7.56 5.40 -24.26
CA PHE A 514 -8.47 5.07 -23.16
C PHE A 514 -8.74 3.56 -23.16
N SER A 515 -9.05 3.02 -21.98
CA SER A 515 -9.52 1.65 -21.81
C SER A 515 -10.50 1.59 -20.64
N ARG A 516 -11.65 0.95 -20.83
CA ARG A 516 -12.69 0.73 -19.81
C ARG A 516 -13.08 -0.73 -19.83
N ARG A 517 -13.04 -1.39 -18.67
CA ARG A 517 -13.35 -2.81 -18.51
C ARG A 517 -14.57 -2.99 -17.60
N PHE A 518 -15.48 -3.87 -17.98
CA PHE A 518 -16.72 -4.19 -17.26
C PHE A 518 -16.92 -5.70 -17.24
N ARG A 519 -17.16 -6.29 -16.06
CA ARG A 519 -17.52 -7.70 -15.97
C ARG A 519 -19.01 -7.86 -16.29
N LEU A 520 -19.33 -8.67 -17.29
CA LEU A 520 -20.71 -8.91 -17.69
C LEU A 520 -21.38 -9.98 -16.80
N PRO A 521 -22.69 -9.87 -16.54
CA PRO A 521 -23.44 -10.90 -15.82
C PRO A 521 -23.48 -12.25 -16.53
N GLU A 522 -23.83 -13.31 -15.79
CA GLU A 522 -23.79 -14.67 -16.35
C GLU A 522 -24.86 -14.95 -17.42
N ASN A 523 -25.92 -14.15 -17.45
CA ASN A 523 -27.11 -14.34 -18.27
C ASN A 523 -27.11 -13.45 -19.52
N VAL A 524 -25.99 -13.36 -20.23
CA VAL A 524 -25.86 -12.54 -21.45
C VAL A 524 -25.39 -13.34 -22.66
N GLU A 525 -25.88 -12.97 -23.84
CA GLU A 525 -25.48 -13.55 -25.13
C GLU A 525 -24.32 -12.73 -25.72
N VAL A 526 -23.09 -13.07 -25.32
CA VAL A 526 -21.87 -12.33 -25.72
C VAL A 526 -21.67 -12.31 -27.24
N ASP A 527 -22.06 -13.37 -27.94
CA ASP A 527 -21.94 -13.47 -29.40
C ASP A 527 -22.93 -12.56 -30.16
N GLN A 528 -23.90 -11.94 -29.45
CA GLN A 528 -24.94 -11.09 -30.03
C GLN A 528 -24.79 -9.61 -29.67
N ILE A 529 -23.61 -9.20 -29.22
CA ILE A 529 -23.31 -7.79 -28.91
C ILE A 529 -23.48 -6.94 -30.17
N LYS A 530 -24.27 -5.87 -30.05
CA LYS A 530 -24.42 -4.85 -31.09
C LYS A 530 -23.72 -3.57 -30.66
N ALA A 531 -22.89 -3.03 -31.55
CA ALA A 531 -22.16 -1.78 -31.32
C ALA A 531 -22.50 -0.74 -32.38
N SER A 532 -22.78 0.49 -31.96
CA SER A 532 -23.00 1.63 -32.86
C SER A 532 -22.37 2.89 -32.26
N ILE A 533 -21.80 3.74 -33.10
CA ILE A 533 -21.33 5.08 -32.70
C ILE A 533 -22.14 6.13 -33.46
N ASP A 534 -22.77 7.04 -32.73
CA ASP A 534 -23.55 8.14 -33.30
C ASP A 534 -23.29 9.42 -32.50
N CYS A 535 -23.10 10.53 -33.21
CA CYS A 535 -22.81 11.84 -32.62
C CYS A 535 -21.71 11.84 -31.54
N GLY A 536 -20.68 10.99 -31.70
CA GLY A 536 -19.59 10.85 -30.74
C GLY A 536 -19.91 10.03 -29.50
N VAL A 537 -21.02 9.26 -29.48
CA VAL A 537 -21.39 8.37 -28.38
C VAL A 537 -21.42 6.92 -28.88
N LEU A 538 -20.58 6.07 -28.30
CA LEU A 538 -20.61 4.62 -28.54
C LEU A 538 -21.73 4.00 -27.69
N THR A 539 -22.65 3.27 -28.32
CA THR A 539 -23.67 2.48 -27.66
C THR A 539 -23.41 1.00 -27.92
N LEU A 540 -23.31 0.20 -26.85
CA LEU A 540 -23.25 -1.25 -26.89
C LEU A 540 -24.54 -1.83 -26.31
N ILE A 541 -25.14 -2.79 -27.00
CA ILE A 541 -26.34 -3.51 -26.55
C ILE A 541 -25.98 -4.99 -26.48
N ILE A 542 -26.10 -5.56 -25.29
CA ILE A 542 -25.76 -6.95 -24.98
C ILE A 542 -27.05 -7.65 -24.54
N PRO A 543 -27.65 -8.49 -25.40
CA PRO A 543 -28.89 -9.19 -25.06
C PRO A 543 -28.72 -10.12 -23.86
N LYS A 544 -29.77 -10.26 -23.06
CA LYS A 544 -29.85 -11.29 -22.02
C LYS A 544 -30.16 -12.65 -22.65
N ALA A 545 -29.56 -13.70 -22.11
CA ALA A 545 -29.89 -15.07 -22.46
C ALA A 545 -31.33 -15.39 -22.04
N GLU A 546 -32.11 -16.03 -22.91
CA GLU A 546 -33.46 -16.48 -22.57
C GLU A 546 -33.39 -17.41 -21.35
N ALA A 547 -34.18 -17.10 -20.31
CA ALA A 547 -34.29 -17.97 -19.15
C ALA A 547 -34.77 -19.36 -19.62
N LYS A 548 -33.95 -20.41 -19.44
CA LYS A 548 -34.39 -21.79 -19.65
C LYS A 548 -35.64 -22.01 -18.80
N LYS A 549 -36.81 -22.13 -19.45
CA LYS A 549 -38.03 -22.58 -18.77
C LYS A 549 -37.73 -23.91 -18.12
N SER A 550 -37.77 -23.95 -16.80
CA SER A 550 -37.76 -25.18 -16.01
C SER A 550 -38.90 -26.07 -16.50
N ASN A 551 -38.57 -27.19 -17.14
CA ASN A 551 -39.56 -28.24 -17.43
C ASN A 551 -39.86 -28.98 -16.14
N VAL A 552 -40.74 -28.41 -15.30
CA VAL A 552 -41.29 -29.12 -14.15
C VAL A 552 -42.20 -30.24 -14.67
N ARG A 553 -41.75 -31.49 -14.54
CA ARG A 553 -42.57 -32.68 -14.80
C ARG A 553 -43.16 -33.16 -13.47
N ALA A 554 -44.49 -33.18 -13.36
CA ALA A 554 -45.16 -33.82 -12.24
C ALA A 554 -44.98 -35.34 -12.34
N ILE A 555 -44.52 -35.97 -11.25
CA ILE A 555 -44.41 -37.43 -11.13
C ILE A 555 -45.64 -37.93 -10.39
N GLN A 556 -46.39 -38.87 -10.96
CA GLN A 556 -47.47 -39.55 -10.25
C GLN A 556 -46.89 -40.57 -9.28
N ILE A 557 -47.34 -40.52 -8.02
CA ILE A 557 -47.04 -41.53 -7.01
C ILE A 557 -48.13 -42.61 -7.10
N SER A 558 -47.74 -43.85 -7.42
CA SER A 558 -48.60 -45.03 -7.29
C SER A 558 -48.43 -45.63 -5.89
N GLY A 559 -49.55 -45.97 -5.25
CA GLY A 559 -49.60 -46.54 -3.90
C GLY A 559 -49.09 -47.97 -3.78
#